data_AF-A0A8H7ZU02-F1
#
_entry.id   AF-A0A8H7ZU02-F1
#
_cell.length_a   1.000
_cell.length_b   1.000
_cell.length_c   1.000
_cell.angle_alpha   90.00
_cell.angle_beta   90.00
_cell.angle_gamma   90.00
#
_symmetry.space_group_name_H-M   'P 1'
#
loop_
_entity.id
_entity.type
_entity.pdbx_description
1 polymer ?
#
loop_
_entity_poly.entity_id
_entity_poly.type
_entity_poly.pdbx_seq_one_letter_code
_entity_poly.pdbx_strand_id
1 'polypeptide(L)'
;MEAASNAEEYDDLFLNDDSSFPVISLDRHIDESNLGFKMLQKMGWSRGAGLGRAGQGRVEPVPFEHKQDFLGVGKKQQDDAAHVDSTAQRRLLDSEKLLTETEEQRKAREVCLENWD
;
A
#
# COMPACT_ATOMS: atom_id res chain seq x y z
N MET A 1 -28.42 -13.54 -30.26
CA MET A 1 -27.27 -12.67 -30.55
C MET A 1 -26.43 -12.66 -29.29
N GLU A 2 -25.49 -13.58 -29.25
CA GLU A 2 -24.63 -13.83 -28.09
C GLU A 2 -23.27 -13.21 -28.43
N ALA A 3 -22.98 -12.09 -27.80
CA ALA A 3 -21.73 -11.36 -27.98
C ALA A 3 -21.32 -10.81 -26.61
N ALA A 4 -20.89 -11.74 -25.75
CA ALA A 4 -20.21 -11.45 -24.50
C ALA A 4 -19.03 -12.42 -24.41
N SER A 5 -18.01 -12.18 -25.21
CA SER A 5 -16.70 -12.82 -25.02
C SER A 5 -15.65 -12.01 -25.78
N ASN A 6 -14.51 -11.79 -25.14
CA ASN A 6 -13.23 -11.31 -25.71
C ASN A 6 -12.88 -9.83 -25.50
N ALA A 7 -13.23 -9.26 -24.34
CA ALA A 7 -12.49 -8.10 -23.81
C ALA A 7 -11.33 -8.51 -22.88
N GLU A 8 -11.28 -9.77 -22.44
CA GLU A 8 -10.26 -10.31 -21.51
C GLU A 8 -9.12 -11.05 -22.24
N GLU A 9 -9.18 -11.18 -23.57
CA GLU A 9 -8.22 -12.01 -24.33
C GLU A 9 -6.88 -11.32 -24.64
N TYR A 10 -6.73 -10.03 -24.28
CA TYR A 10 -5.54 -9.24 -24.63
C TYR A 10 -4.56 -8.97 -23.48
N ASP A 11 -4.91 -9.33 -22.24
CA ASP A 11 -4.02 -9.14 -21.08
C ASP A 11 -2.96 -10.26 -20.93
N ASP A 12 -3.12 -11.38 -21.64
CA ASP A 12 -2.16 -12.51 -21.62
C ASP A 12 -1.06 -12.41 -22.69
N LEU A 13 -1.05 -11.34 -23.50
CA LEU A 13 -0.08 -11.16 -24.60
C LEU A 13 1.23 -10.48 -24.19
N PHE A 14 1.48 -10.30 -22.88
CA PHE A 14 2.74 -9.75 -22.35
C PHE A 14 3.54 -10.73 -21.46
N LEU A 15 3.26 -12.03 -21.51
CA LEU A 15 4.01 -13.04 -20.76
C LEU A 15 4.61 -14.11 -21.68
N ASN A 16 5.43 -13.67 -22.63
CA ASN A 16 6.56 -14.48 -23.07
C ASN A 16 7.85 -13.72 -22.79
N ASP A 17 8.07 -13.42 -21.50
CA ASP A 17 9.39 -13.07 -21.01
C ASP A 17 10.17 -14.36 -20.79
N ASP A 18 10.53 -15.05 -21.89
CA ASP A 18 11.65 -16.02 -21.91
C ASP A 18 12.99 -15.25 -21.87
N SER A 19 13.01 -14.14 -21.14
CA SER A 19 14.20 -13.47 -20.73
C SER A 19 14.70 -14.23 -19.52
N SER A 20 15.53 -15.24 -19.78
CA SER A 20 16.26 -16.05 -18.80
C SER A 20 17.23 -15.23 -17.91
N PHE A 21 17.00 -13.93 -17.72
CA PHE A 21 17.75 -13.10 -16.80
C PHE A 21 17.05 -13.09 -15.44
N PRO A 22 17.80 -13.36 -14.35
CA PRO A 22 17.22 -13.36 -13.01
C PRO A 22 16.71 -11.96 -12.65
N VAL A 23 15.43 -11.86 -12.30
CA VAL A 23 14.85 -10.64 -11.72
C VAL A 23 15.61 -10.29 -10.43
N ILE A 24 16.18 -9.09 -10.40
CA ILE A 24 16.91 -8.57 -9.24
C ILE A 24 15.88 -8.19 -8.17
N SER A 25 16.03 -8.73 -6.97
CA SER A 25 15.16 -8.48 -5.82
C SER A 25 16.00 -8.11 -4.60
N LEU A 26 15.39 -7.44 -3.62
CA LEU A 26 16.06 -7.08 -2.36
C LEU A 26 16.38 -8.32 -1.50
N ASP A 27 15.64 -9.41 -1.69
CA ASP A 27 15.75 -10.63 -0.89
C ASP A 27 16.82 -11.61 -1.40
N ARG A 28 17.31 -11.40 -2.63
CA ARG A 28 18.26 -12.31 -3.29
C ARG A 28 19.64 -11.68 -3.40
N HIS A 29 20.62 -12.36 -2.83
CA HIS A 29 22.03 -12.02 -3.00
C HIS A 29 22.46 -12.16 -4.47
N ILE A 30 23.39 -11.29 -4.90
CA ILE A 30 24.00 -11.38 -6.22
C ILE A 30 24.76 -12.71 -6.37
N ASP A 31 24.61 -13.34 -7.53
CA ASP A 31 25.21 -14.63 -7.81
C ASP A 31 26.75 -14.54 -7.91
N GLU A 32 27.44 -15.60 -7.50
CA GLU A 32 28.91 -15.63 -7.51
C GLU A 32 29.49 -15.64 -8.94
N SER A 33 28.70 -16.05 -9.93
CA SER A 33 29.05 -15.97 -11.34
C SER A 33 29.17 -14.52 -11.84
N ASN A 34 28.52 -13.57 -11.15
CA ASN A 34 28.49 -12.16 -11.54
C ASN A 34 29.91 -11.54 -11.56
N LEU A 35 30.19 -10.75 -12.59
CA LEU A 35 31.50 -10.12 -12.76
C LEU A 35 31.85 -9.18 -11.60
N GLY A 36 30.90 -8.38 -11.12
CA GLY A 36 31.07 -7.47 -10.00
C GLY A 36 31.36 -8.19 -8.69
N PHE A 37 30.68 -9.32 -8.44
CA PHE A 37 30.95 -10.17 -7.28
C PHE A 37 32.41 -10.68 -7.28
N LYS A 38 32.88 -11.20 -8.42
CA LYS A 38 34.27 -11.68 -8.58
C LYS A 38 35.27 -10.54 -8.44
N MET A 39 34.96 -9.36 -8.95
CA MET A 39 35.82 -8.18 -8.82
C MET A 39 35.97 -7.76 -7.36
N LEU A 40 34.87 -7.70 -6.60
CA LEU A 40 34.91 -7.38 -5.18
C LEU A 40 35.75 -8.39 -4.39
N GLN A 41 35.57 -9.69 -4.66
CA GLN A 41 36.40 -10.73 -4.04
C GLN A 41 37.89 -10.55 -4.33
N LYS A 42 38.25 -10.24 -5.57
CA LYS A 42 39.66 -9.96 -5.95
C LYS A 42 40.23 -8.73 -5.25
N MET A 43 39.39 -7.77 -4.89
CA MET A 43 39.77 -6.59 -4.11
C MET A 43 39.82 -6.85 -2.59
N GLY A 44 39.62 -8.09 -2.15
CA GLY A 44 39.70 -8.50 -0.75
C GLY A 44 38.39 -8.40 0.02
N TRP A 45 37.26 -8.13 -0.65
CA TRP A 45 35.94 -8.22 -0.02
C TRP A 45 35.51 -9.68 0.13
N SER A 46 34.84 -10.02 1.25
CA SER A 46 34.34 -11.38 1.51
C SER A 46 32.81 -11.39 1.53
N ARG A 47 32.23 -12.50 1.07
CA ARG A 47 30.77 -12.66 1.02
C ARG A 47 30.17 -12.51 2.42
N GLY A 48 29.15 -11.66 2.55
CA GLY A 48 28.48 -11.37 3.82
C GLY A 48 29.19 -10.33 4.70
N ALA A 49 30.35 -9.81 4.28
CA ALA A 49 31.00 -8.72 4.99
C ALA A 49 30.52 -7.35 4.49
N GLY A 50 30.42 -6.40 5.40
CA GLY A 50 30.21 -4.99 5.07
C GLY A 50 31.41 -4.41 4.31
N LEU A 51 31.18 -3.33 3.56
CA LEU A 51 32.25 -2.59 2.89
C LEU A 51 32.95 -1.59 3.83
N GLY A 52 34.14 -1.13 3.45
CA GLY A 52 34.93 -0.18 4.23
C GLY A 52 36.07 -0.83 5.04
N ARG A 53 36.98 0.00 5.57
CA ARG A 53 38.23 -0.47 6.21
C ARG A 53 38.01 -1.47 7.35
N ALA A 54 36.93 -1.31 8.11
CA ALA A 54 36.59 -2.19 9.22
C ALA A 54 35.33 -3.03 8.93
N GLY A 55 34.88 -3.08 7.67
CA GLY A 55 33.63 -3.73 7.30
C GLY A 55 32.38 -3.06 7.88
N GLN A 56 32.46 -1.75 8.15
CA GLN A 56 31.38 -0.99 8.82
C GLN A 56 30.17 -0.68 7.93
N GLY A 57 30.30 -0.87 6.62
CA GLY A 57 29.22 -0.68 5.67
C GLY A 57 28.11 -1.70 5.89
N ARG A 58 26.88 -1.34 5.49
CA ARG A 58 25.75 -2.25 5.59
C ARG A 58 25.93 -3.44 4.64
N VAL A 59 25.56 -4.63 5.11
CA VAL A 59 25.63 -5.89 4.35
C VAL A 59 24.45 -5.98 3.38
N GLU A 60 23.25 -5.71 3.88
CA GLU A 60 22.01 -5.75 3.11
C GLU A 60 21.74 -4.43 2.36
N PRO A 61 20.98 -4.44 1.26
CA PRO A 61 20.51 -3.21 0.59
C PRO A 61 19.57 -2.38 1.48
N VAL A 62 19.30 -1.12 1.10
CA VAL A 62 18.30 -0.32 1.83
C VAL A 62 16.93 -0.86 1.43
N PRO A 63 16.06 -1.26 2.38
CA PRO A 63 14.69 -1.60 2.03
C PRO A 63 13.98 -0.33 1.55
N PHE A 64 13.21 -0.45 0.47
CA PHE A 64 12.38 0.61 -0.05
C PHE A 64 11.04 0.06 -0.49
N GLU A 65 10.01 0.89 -0.40
CA GLU A 65 8.69 0.57 -0.93
C GLU A 65 8.59 1.13 -2.35
N HIS A 66 8.29 0.27 -3.32
CA HIS A 66 8.05 0.71 -4.68
C HIS A 66 6.64 1.31 -4.78
N LYS A 67 6.57 2.61 -5.02
CA LYS A 67 5.30 3.31 -5.25
C LYS A 67 4.79 3.00 -6.65
N GLN A 68 3.76 2.16 -6.73
CA GLN A 68 3.10 1.79 -7.99
C GLN A 68 1.91 2.69 -8.35
N ASP A 69 1.52 3.60 -7.46
CA ASP A 69 0.39 4.51 -7.68
C ASP A 69 0.86 5.89 -8.20
N PHE A 70 -0.10 6.73 -8.61
CA PHE A 70 0.12 8.10 -9.04
C PHE A 70 -0.28 9.15 -7.99
N LEU A 71 -0.65 8.72 -6.78
CA LEU A 71 -1.12 9.61 -5.72
C LEU A 71 0.01 10.49 -5.18
N GLY A 72 -0.35 11.66 -4.65
CA GLY A 72 0.58 12.49 -3.89
C GLY A 72 1.03 11.80 -2.60
N VAL A 73 2.22 12.13 -2.11
CA VAL A 73 2.73 11.61 -0.83
C VAL A 73 1.74 11.94 0.29
N GLY A 74 1.36 10.94 1.08
CA GLY A 74 0.41 11.08 2.20
C GLY A 74 -1.07 11.00 1.84
N LYS A 75 -1.43 11.02 0.53
CA LYS A 75 -2.84 11.01 0.12
C LYS A 75 -3.54 9.70 0.44
N LYS A 76 -2.88 8.56 0.21
CA LYS A 76 -3.41 7.23 0.55
C LYS A 76 -3.78 7.13 2.03
N GLN A 77 -2.89 7.57 2.93
CA GLN A 77 -3.14 7.57 4.37
C GLN A 77 -4.33 8.45 4.76
N GLN A 78 -4.49 9.61 4.11
CA GLN A 78 -5.66 10.47 4.33
C GLN A 78 -6.96 9.78 3.94
N ASP A 79 -6.98 9.12 2.78
CA ASP A 79 -8.17 8.45 2.27
C ASP A 79 -8.52 7.22 3.12
N ASP A 80 -7.51 6.45 3.55
CA ASP A 80 -7.68 5.31 4.46
C ASP A 80 -8.27 5.77 5.81
N ALA A 81 -7.77 6.88 6.37
CA ALA A 81 -8.29 7.45 7.62
C ALA A 81 -9.75 7.90 7.46
N ALA A 82 -10.06 8.63 6.38
CA ALA A 82 -11.43 9.07 6.10
C ALA A 82 -12.38 7.88 5.89
N HIS A 83 -11.90 6.82 5.24
CA HIS A 83 -12.66 5.59 5.06
C HIS A 83 -12.98 4.94 6.42
N VAL A 84 -11.98 4.77 7.28
CA VAL A 84 -12.16 4.24 8.64
C VAL A 84 -13.17 5.08 9.42
N ASP A 85 -13.03 6.41 9.45
CA ASP A 85 -13.94 7.29 10.18
C ASP A 85 -15.39 7.19 9.67
N SER A 86 -15.57 7.12 8.35
CA SER A 86 -16.90 7.00 7.73
C SER A 86 -17.59 5.66 7.98
N THR A 87 -16.81 4.59 8.16
CA THR A 87 -17.29 3.21 8.34
C THR A 87 -17.27 2.76 9.80
N ALA A 88 -16.62 3.51 10.70
CA ALA A 88 -16.46 3.16 12.11
C ALA A 88 -17.80 3.04 12.86
N GLN A 89 -18.80 3.82 12.48
CA GLN A 89 -20.11 3.79 13.14
C GLN A 89 -21.23 3.63 12.11
N ARG A 90 -22.14 2.69 12.39
CA ARG A 90 -23.39 2.58 11.64
C ARG A 90 -24.17 3.87 11.88
N ARG A 91 -24.60 4.53 10.81
CA ARG A 91 -25.53 5.65 10.90
C ARG A 91 -26.85 5.15 11.47
N LEU A 92 -27.21 5.60 12.67
CA LEU A 92 -28.51 5.32 13.27
C LEU A 92 -29.60 6.00 12.44
N LEU A 93 -30.69 5.27 12.20
CA LEU A 93 -31.89 5.83 11.59
C LEU A 93 -32.51 6.86 12.54
N ASP A 94 -33.15 7.89 12.02
CA ASP A 94 -33.77 8.91 12.86
C ASP A 94 -34.88 8.33 13.73
N SER A 95 -35.58 7.30 13.26
CA SER A 95 -36.55 6.54 14.06
C SER A 95 -35.91 5.85 15.27
N GLU A 96 -34.71 5.32 15.12
CA GLU A 96 -33.97 4.66 16.21
C GLU A 96 -33.50 5.70 17.23
N LYS A 97 -33.00 6.85 16.76
CA LYS A 97 -32.62 7.98 17.64
C LYS A 97 -33.81 8.48 18.47
N LEU A 98 -34.99 8.60 17.87
CA LEU A 98 -36.22 9.03 18.56
C LEU A 98 -36.67 8.04 19.65
N LEU A 99 -36.36 6.75 19.52
CA LEU A 99 -36.70 5.73 20.53
C LEU A 99 -35.74 5.77 21.74
N THR A 100 -34.49 6.15 21.50
CA THR A 100 -33.45 6.23 22.56
C THR A 100 -33.20 7.66 23.05
N GLU A 101 -33.95 8.65 22.57
CA GLU A 101 -33.75 10.06 22.93
C GLU A 101 -34.10 10.31 24.41
N THR A 102 -33.30 11.14 25.07
CA THR A 102 -33.64 11.63 26.42
C THR A 102 -34.70 12.72 26.33
N GLU A 103 -35.42 12.99 27.44
CA GLU A 103 -36.41 14.07 27.47
C GLU A 103 -35.82 15.45 27.17
N GLU A 104 -34.58 15.69 27.57
CA GLU A 104 -33.86 16.94 27.29
C GLU A 104 -33.60 17.11 25.78
N GLN A 105 -33.24 16.01 25.10
CA GLN A 105 -33.04 16.01 23.65
C GLN A 105 -34.37 16.23 22.90
N ARG A 106 -35.46 15.61 23.37
CA ARG A 106 -36.80 15.83 22.81
C ARG A 106 -37.23 17.29 22.92
N LYS A 107 -37.13 17.87 24.11
CA LYS A 107 -37.49 19.27 24.35
C LYS A 107 -36.64 20.22 23.52
N ALA A 108 -35.34 19.97 23.41
CA ALA A 108 -34.46 20.78 22.57
C ALA A 108 -34.89 20.73 21.09
N ARG A 109 -35.30 19.56 20.58
CA ARG A 109 -35.83 19.41 19.22
C ARG A 109 -37.11 20.22 19.01
N GLU A 110 -38.03 20.17 19.97
CA GLU A 110 -39.29 20.92 19.93
C GLU A 110 -39.03 22.43 19.93
N VAL A 111 -38.15 22.92 20.81
CA VAL A 111 -37.75 24.34 20.87
C VAL A 111 -37.03 24.79 19.60
N CYS A 112 -36.19 23.95 19.00
CA CYS A 112 -35.52 24.28 17.74
C CYS A 112 -36.52 24.47 16.59
N LEU A 113 -37.65 23.75 16.60
CA LEU A 113 -38.71 23.91 15.61
C LEU A 113 -39.52 25.18 15.86
N GLU A 114 -39.82 25.52 17.12
CA GLU A 114 -40.49 26.77 17.48
C GLU A 114 -39.66 28.02 17.12
N ASN A 115 -38.33 27.94 17.16
CA ASN A 115 -37.44 29.05 16.80
C ASN A 115 -37.26 29.26 15.28
N TRP A 116 -37.90 28.44 14.44
CA TRP A 116 -37.85 28.55 12.98
C TRP A 116 -39.14 29.11 12.36
N ASP A 117 -40.16 29.39 13.16
CA ASP A 117 -41.37 30.15 12.81
C ASP A 117 -41.23 31.64 13.18
#